data_AF-A0A7X5DD38-F1
#
_entry.id   AF-A0A7X5DD38-F1
#
_cell.length_a   1.000
_cell.length_b   1.000
_cell.length_c   1.000
_cell.angle_alpha   90.00
_cell.angle_beta   90.00
_cell.angle_gamma   90.00
#
_symmetry.space_group_name_H-M   'P 1'
#
loop_
_entity.id
_entity.type
_entity.pdbx_description
1 polymer ?
#
loop_
_entity_poly.entity_id
_entity_poly.type
_entity_poly.pdbx_seq_one_letter_code
_entity_poly.pdbx_strand_id
1 'polypeptide(L)'
;MRWTDEQDDVLIAHAHLGPEGCCEALAAETGAVRTPQSVQRRASRLGVSMARMEECPRCGQLRPSLNGDTGLCETCHMGQLADRQAAERAELSRKLEAIKRGADDDFEREKRRYNCNRQANRRLKMRLEKYGEDSVKLSKGLSNA
;
A
#
# COMPACT_ATOMS: atom_id res chain seq x y z
N MET A 1 -14.24 -38.00 33.97
CA MET A 1 -12.82 -37.96 33.53
C MET A 1 -12.14 -36.77 34.16
N ARG A 2 -11.04 -36.98 34.89
CA ARG A 2 -10.27 -35.93 35.59
C ARG A 2 -9.54 -35.05 34.56
N TRP A 3 -9.30 -33.78 34.89
CA TRP A 3 -8.41 -32.90 34.13
C TRP A 3 -6.96 -33.22 34.51
N THR A 4 -6.05 -33.22 33.54
CA THR A 4 -4.61 -33.38 33.75
C THR A 4 -3.92 -32.03 33.61
N ASP A 5 -2.71 -31.91 34.16
CA ASP A 5 -1.92 -30.67 34.04
C ASP A 5 -1.59 -30.36 32.58
N GLU A 6 -1.28 -31.38 31.77
CA GLU A 6 -1.11 -31.25 30.31
C GLU A 6 -2.36 -30.68 29.60
N GLN A 7 -3.57 -31.09 30.02
CA GLN A 7 -4.81 -30.51 29.47
C GLN A 7 -5.02 -29.07 29.93
N ASP A 8 -4.54 -28.71 31.12
CA ASP A 8 -4.60 -27.32 31.57
C ASP A 8 -3.62 -26.45 30.78
N ASP A 9 -2.42 -26.94 30.49
CA ASP A 9 -1.41 -26.23 29.68
C ASP A 9 -1.93 -25.96 28.26
N VAL A 10 -2.50 -26.97 27.58
CA VAL A 10 -3.13 -26.79 26.26
C VAL A 10 -4.29 -25.81 26.32
N LEU A 11 -5.13 -25.89 27.36
CA LEU A 11 -6.23 -24.94 27.53
C LEU A 11 -5.72 -23.51 27.69
N ILE A 12 -4.66 -23.30 28.48
CA ILE A 12 -4.05 -21.98 28.70
C ILE A 12 -3.48 -21.43 27.39
N ALA A 13 -2.74 -22.26 26.64
CA ALA A 13 -2.11 -21.85 25.38
C ALA A 13 -3.17 -21.44 24.32
N HIS A 14 -4.29 -22.15 24.25
CA HIS A 14 -5.31 -21.98 23.23
C HIS A 14 -6.54 -21.18 23.68
N ALA A 15 -6.53 -20.62 24.89
CA ALA A 15 -7.68 -19.90 25.47
C ALA A 15 -8.23 -18.78 24.57
N HIS A 16 -7.34 -18.14 23.82
CA HIS A 16 -7.64 -17.06 22.88
C HIS A 16 -8.51 -17.49 21.68
N LEU A 17 -8.63 -18.78 21.40
CA LEU A 17 -9.49 -19.31 20.33
C LEU A 17 -10.97 -19.41 20.75
N GLY A 18 -11.24 -19.31 22.05
CA GLY A 18 -12.54 -19.54 22.67
C GLY A 18 -12.80 -21.02 23.02
N PRO A 19 -13.96 -21.32 23.62
CA PRO A 19 -14.30 -22.66 24.11
C PRO A 19 -14.26 -23.75 23.03
N GLU A 20 -14.76 -23.46 21.83
CA GLU A 20 -14.81 -24.40 20.71
C GLU A 20 -13.40 -24.71 20.19
N GLY A 21 -12.58 -23.68 19.95
CA GLY A 21 -11.20 -23.87 19.50
C GLY A 21 -10.33 -24.60 20.53
N CYS A 22 -10.55 -24.35 21.83
CA CYS A 22 -9.91 -25.14 22.89
C CYS A 22 -10.33 -26.61 22.88
N CYS A 23 -11.59 -26.94 22.56
CA CYS A 23 -12.00 -28.34 22.42
C CYS A 23 -11.24 -29.03 21.28
N GLU A 24 -11.07 -28.34 20.15
CA GLU A 24 -10.30 -28.84 19.01
C GLU A 24 -8.83 -29.05 19.36
N ALA A 25 -8.20 -28.07 20.01
CA ALA A 25 -6.81 -28.16 20.47
C ALA A 25 -6.60 -29.30 21.48
N LEU A 26 -7.49 -29.43 22.48
CA LEU A 26 -7.44 -30.52 23.47
C LEU A 26 -7.57 -31.89 22.81
N ALA A 27 -8.47 -32.03 21.84
CA ALA A 27 -8.64 -33.28 21.10
C ALA A 27 -7.40 -33.59 20.22
N ALA A 28 -6.81 -32.57 19.59
CA ALA A 28 -5.65 -32.74 18.72
C ALA A 28 -4.36 -33.06 19.49
N GLU A 29 -4.12 -32.40 20.62
CA GLU A 29 -2.83 -32.48 21.33
C GLU A 29 -2.83 -33.53 22.44
N THR A 30 -3.95 -33.71 23.14
CA THR A 30 -4.03 -34.63 24.30
C THR A 30 -4.94 -35.84 24.04
N GLY A 31 -5.65 -35.87 22.90
CA GLY A 31 -6.69 -36.87 22.61
C GLY A 31 -7.96 -36.73 23.46
N ALA A 32 -8.05 -35.73 24.34
CA ALA A 32 -9.16 -35.57 25.27
C ALA A 32 -10.33 -34.82 24.62
N VAL A 33 -11.43 -35.53 24.39
CA VAL A 33 -12.66 -34.91 23.88
C VAL A 33 -13.43 -34.24 25.03
N ARG A 34 -13.57 -32.92 24.97
CA ARG A 34 -14.30 -32.10 25.94
C ARG A 34 -15.43 -31.32 25.27
N THR A 35 -16.45 -30.97 26.05
CA THR A 35 -17.50 -30.05 25.59
C THR A 35 -17.11 -28.60 25.87
N PRO A 36 -17.57 -27.62 25.07
CA PRO A 36 -17.29 -26.20 25.29
C PRO A 36 -17.64 -25.74 26.72
N GLN A 37 -18.77 -26.20 27.26
CA GLN A 37 -19.21 -25.91 28.63
C GLN A 37 -18.27 -26.51 29.71
N SER A 38 -17.63 -27.64 29.44
CA SER A 38 -16.63 -28.22 30.36
C SER A 38 -15.34 -27.41 30.33
N VAL A 39 -14.88 -27.02 29.13
CA VAL A 39 -13.69 -26.19 28.94
C VAL A 39 -13.87 -24.83 29.62
N GLN A 40 -15.01 -24.17 29.41
CA GLN A 40 -15.29 -22.86 29.99
C GLN A 40 -15.32 -22.90 31.54
N ARG A 41 -15.90 -23.96 32.12
CA ARG A 41 -15.86 -24.17 33.59
C ARG A 41 -14.45 -24.42 34.10
N ARG A 42 -13.59 -25.11 33.33
CA ARG A 42 -12.20 -25.32 33.72
C ARG A 42 -11.40 -24.03 33.63
N ALA A 43 -11.51 -23.29 32.53
CA ALA A 43 -10.86 -22.00 32.32
C ALA A 43 -11.19 -21.01 33.45
N SER A 44 -12.47 -20.92 33.83
CA SER A 44 -12.90 -20.08 34.96
C SER A 44 -12.22 -20.46 36.29
N ARG A 45 -12.03 -21.76 36.56
CA ARG A 45 -11.32 -22.23 37.77
C ARG A 45 -9.82 -21.96 37.72
N LEU A 46 -9.23 -21.88 36.53
CA LEU A 46 -7.82 -21.54 36.32
C LEU A 46 -7.59 -20.02 36.26
N GLY A 47 -8.66 -19.20 36.28
CA GLY A 47 -8.55 -17.75 36.13
C GLY A 47 -8.20 -17.30 34.70
N VAL A 48 -8.44 -18.13 33.70
CA VAL A 48 -8.08 -17.88 32.30
C VAL A 48 -9.27 -17.30 31.54
N SER A 49 -9.07 -16.16 30.89
CA SER A 49 -10.06 -15.56 29.99
C SER A 49 -10.16 -16.36 28.69
N MET A 50 -11.40 -16.64 28.24
CA MET A 50 -11.67 -17.27 26.95
C MET A 50 -12.22 -16.28 25.92
N ALA A 51 -11.92 -14.99 26.08
CA ALA A 51 -12.26 -14.00 25.06
C ALA A 51 -11.53 -14.35 23.76
N ARG A 52 -12.28 -14.36 22.65
CA ARG A 52 -11.69 -14.66 21.33
C ARG A 52 -10.77 -13.52 20.93
N MET A 53 -9.57 -13.86 20.51
CA MET A 53 -8.56 -12.93 20.03
C MET A 53 -7.94 -13.47 18.74
N GLU A 54 -7.47 -12.57 17.90
CA GLU A 54 -6.79 -12.85 16.65
C GLU A 54 -5.30 -12.55 16.80
N GLU A 55 -4.45 -13.43 16.29
CA GLU A 55 -3.00 -13.22 16.27
C GLU A 55 -2.61 -12.34 15.08
N CYS A 56 -1.90 -11.23 15.34
CA CYS A 56 -1.41 -10.39 14.27
C CYS A 56 -0.28 -11.10 13.49
N PRO A 57 -0.40 -11.28 12.16
CA PRO A 57 0.60 -12.02 11.38
C PRO A 57 1.97 -11.33 11.29
N ARG A 58 2.05 -10.03 11.60
CA ARG A 58 3.30 -9.27 11.56
C ARG A 58 4.08 -9.34 12.88
N CYS A 59 3.41 -9.31 14.02
CA CYS A 59 4.08 -9.21 15.32
C CYS A 59 3.75 -10.35 16.30
N GLY A 60 2.86 -11.27 15.94
CA GLY A 60 2.45 -12.40 16.78
C GLY A 60 1.61 -12.01 18.01
N GLN A 61 1.24 -10.73 18.16
CA GLN A 61 0.45 -10.31 19.31
C GLN A 61 -1.03 -10.63 19.11
N LEU A 62 -1.65 -11.23 20.14
CA LEU A 62 -3.09 -11.43 20.22
C LEU A 62 -3.82 -10.10 20.42
N ARG A 63 -4.86 -9.86 19.62
CA ARG A 63 -5.69 -8.66 19.65
C ARG A 63 -7.18 -9.03 19.57
N PRO A 64 -8.09 -8.22 20.13
CA PRO A 64 -9.54 -8.51 20.04
C PRO A 64 -10.05 -8.54 18.59
N SER A 65 -9.43 -7.77 17.71
CA SER A 65 -9.68 -7.78 16.28
C SER A 65 -8.48 -7.24 15.52
N LEU A 66 -8.37 -7.61 14.24
CA LEU A 66 -7.43 -7.02 13.30
C LEU A 66 -8.12 -5.96 12.44
N ASN A 67 -7.34 -5.04 11.88
CA ASN A 67 -7.83 -4.02 10.96
C ASN A 67 -8.36 -4.70 9.68
N GLY A 68 -9.60 -4.39 9.29
CA GLY A 68 -10.28 -5.08 8.19
C GLY A 68 -9.64 -4.91 6.81
N ASP A 69 -8.95 -3.79 6.57
CA ASP A 69 -8.35 -3.52 5.26
C ASP A 69 -6.95 -4.15 5.13
N THR A 70 -6.20 -4.20 6.23
CA THR A 70 -4.79 -4.61 6.21
C THR A 70 -4.52 -5.97 6.86
N GLY A 71 -5.46 -6.51 7.64
CA GLY A 71 -5.26 -7.73 8.41
C GLY A 71 -4.17 -7.60 9.49
N LEU A 72 -3.90 -6.37 9.94
CA LEU A 72 -2.85 -6.08 10.93
C LEU A 72 -3.46 -5.57 12.23
N CYS A 73 -2.74 -5.74 13.34
CA CYS A 73 -3.08 -5.01 14.56
C CYS A 73 -2.88 -3.51 14.37
N GLU A 74 -3.57 -2.71 15.17
CA GLU A 74 -3.51 -1.25 15.10
C GLU A 74 -2.07 -0.71 15.13
N THR A 75 -1.21 -1.24 16.00
CA THR A 75 0.20 -0.84 16.07
C THR A 75 0.95 -1.14 14.77
N CYS A 76 0.77 -2.34 14.20
CA CYS A 76 1.42 -2.73 12.97
C CYS A 76 0.90 -1.96 11.76
N HIS A 77 -0.41 -1.71 11.70
CA HIS A 77 -1.08 -0.89 10.70
C HIS A 77 -0.53 0.55 10.72
N MET A 78 -0.46 1.16 11.91
CA MET A 78 0.11 2.51 12.07
C MET A 78 1.58 2.56 11.68
N GLY A 79 2.36 1.53 11.99
CA GLY A 79 3.74 1.41 11.51
C GLY A 79 3.83 1.41 9.99
N GLN A 80 2.98 0.62 9.31
CA GLN A 80 2.93 0.59 7.85
C GLN A 80 2.54 1.95 7.25
N LEU A 81 1.58 2.65 7.86
CA LEU A 81 1.21 4.01 7.43
C LEU A 81 2.35 5.00 7.61
N ALA A 82 3.10 4.90 8.71
CA ALA A 82 4.27 5.74 8.96
C ALA A 82 5.37 5.50 7.93
N ASP A 83 5.64 4.23 7.57
CA ASP A 83 6.62 3.88 6.53
C ASP A 83 6.21 4.46 5.16
N ARG A 84 4.92 4.39 4.81
CA ARG A 84 4.37 5.00 3.59
C ARG A 84 4.58 6.53 3.58
N GLN A 85 4.26 7.20 4.68
CA GLN A 85 4.45 8.65 4.82
C GLN A 85 5.93 9.05 4.74
N ALA A 86 6.84 8.23 5.29
CA ALA A 86 8.27 8.46 5.18
C ALA A 86 8.76 8.38 3.74
N ALA A 87 8.29 7.39 2.97
CA ALA A 87 8.62 7.24 1.55
C ALA A 87 8.12 8.42 0.71
N GLU A 88 6.86 8.83 0.93
CA GLU A 88 6.24 9.98 0.25
C GLU A 88 7.01 11.28 0.58
N ARG A 89 7.32 11.51 1.86
CA ARG A 89 8.13 12.67 2.28
C ARG A 89 9.50 12.69 1.59
N ALA A 90 10.15 11.55 1.46
CA ALA A 90 11.45 11.45 0.79
C ALA A 90 11.36 11.77 -0.70
N GLU A 91 10.31 11.30 -1.39
CA GLU A 91 10.06 11.65 -2.79
C GLU A 91 9.78 13.15 -2.97
N LEU A 92 8.86 13.71 -2.18
CA LEU A 92 8.51 15.13 -2.25
C LEU A 92 9.71 16.02 -1.97
N SER A 93 10.54 15.65 -0.98
CA SER A 93 11.77 16.39 -0.66
C SER A 93 12.75 16.39 -1.84
N ARG A 94 12.91 15.25 -2.53
CA ARG A 94 13.75 15.18 -3.74
C ARG A 94 13.22 16.08 -4.86
N LYS A 95 11.91 16.05 -5.12
CA LYS A 95 11.27 16.91 -6.14
C LYS A 95 11.44 18.39 -5.81
N LEU A 96 11.21 18.77 -4.55
CA LEU A 96 11.37 20.14 -4.08
C LEU A 96 12.81 20.65 -4.29
N GLU A 97 13.81 19.84 -3.94
CA GLU A 97 15.22 20.21 -4.14
C GLU A 97 15.61 20.30 -5.62
N ALA A 98 15.06 19.43 -6.48
CA ALA A 98 15.26 19.51 -7.92
C ALA A 98 14.72 20.84 -8.49
N ILE A 99 13.50 21.23 -8.09
CA ILE A 99 12.89 22.52 -8.46
C ILE A 99 13.76 23.69 -7.98
N LYS A 100 14.20 23.69 -6.71
CA LYS A 100 15.06 24.76 -6.16
C LYS A 100 16.38 24.92 -6.93
N ARG A 101 16.93 23.82 -7.44
CA ARG A 101 18.17 23.82 -8.24
C ARG A 101 17.93 24.12 -9.72
N GLY A 102 16.69 24.41 -10.12
CA GLY A 102 16.33 24.63 -11.53
C GLY A 102 16.46 23.37 -12.39
N ALA A 103 16.51 22.19 -11.76
CA ALA A 103 16.57 20.88 -12.40
C ALA A 103 15.20 20.19 -12.36
N ASP A 104 14.14 20.95 -12.61
CA ASP A 104 12.79 20.40 -12.76
C ASP A 104 12.69 19.68 -14.11
N ASP A 105 12.72 18.35 -14.05
CA ASP A 105 12.67 17.49 -15.23
C ASP A 105 11.40 17.69 -16.06
N ASP A 106 10.26 17.99 -15.43
CA ASP A 106 9.00 18.24 -16.13
C ASP A 106 9.05 19.56 -16.89
N PHE A 107 9.56 20.62 -16.24
CA PHE A 107 9.78 21.90 -16.90
C PHE A 107 10.76 21.76 -18.08
N GLU A 108 11.89 21.09 -17.89
CA GLU A 108 12.90 20.93 -18.94
C GLU A 108 12.37 20.07 -20.11
N ARG A 109 11.53 19.07 -19.84
CA ARG A 109 10.84 18.27 -20.87
C ARG A 109 9.92 19.13 -21.72
N GLU A 110 9.05 19.92 -21.10
CA GLU A 110 8.11 20.78 -21.84
C GLU A 110 8.83 21.93 -22.56
N LYS A 111 9.88 22.48 -21.96
CA LYS A 111 10.75 23.49 -22.61
C LYS A 111 11.40 22.94 -23.88
N ARG A 112 11.90 21.69 -23.87
CA ARG A 112 12.43 21.03 -25.08
C ARG A 112 11.33 20.88 -26.13
N ARG A 113 10.15 20.40 -25.75
CA ARG A 113 9.00 20.24 -26.65
C ARG A 113 8.57 21.56 -27.29
N TYR A 114 8.44 22.63 -26.49
CA TYR A 114 8.16 23.97 -26.96
C TYR A 114 9.21 24.43 -27.98
N ASN A 115 10.50 24.25 -27.68
CA ASN A 115 11.58 24.65 -28.57
C ASN A 115 11.56 23.89 -29.90
N CYS A 116 11.29 22.59 -29.90
CA CYS A 116 11.11 21.79 -31.11
C CYS A 116 9.96 22.35 -31.97
N ASN A 117 8.79 22.58 -31.38
CA ASN A 117 7.63 23.13 -32.08
C ASN A 117 7.89 24.54 -32.61
N ARG A 118 8.52 25.41 -31.81
CA ARG A 118 8.91 26.75 -32.22
C ARG A 118 9.83 26.72 -33.45
N GLN A 119 10.82 25.83 -33.46
CA GLN A 119 11.72 25.67 -34.60
C GLN A 119 10.99 25.15 -35.83
N ALA A 120 10.12 24.15 -35.68
CA ALA A 120 9.30 23.62 -36.78
C ALA A 120 8.42 24.72 -37.39
N ASN A 121 7.71 25.49 -36.55
CA ASN A 121 6.88 26.60 -36.97
C ASN A 121 7.69 27.69 -37.70
N ARG A 122 8.88 28.03 -37.21
CA ARG A 122 9.77 28.98 -37.89
C ARG A 122 10.15 28.49 -39.30
N ARG A 123 10.47 27.20 -39.45
CA ARG A 123 10.80 26.61 -40.77
C ARG A 123 9.62 26.66 -41.73
N LEU A 124 8.41 26.38 -41.24
CA LEU A 124 7.19 26.46 -42.05
C LEU A 124 6.88 27.91 -42.48
N LYS A 125 7.02 28.89 -41.58
CA LYS A 125 6.85 30.32 -41.93
C LYS A 125 7.79 30.77 -43.04
N MET A 126 9.09 30.46 -42.91
CA MET A 126 10.08 30.79 -43.96
C MET A 126 9.74 30.14 -45.30
N ARG A 127 9.22 28.89 -45.28
CA ARG A 127 8.76 28.22 -46.51
C ARG A 127 7.55 28.93 -47.11
N LEU A 128 6.56 29.29 -46.30
CA LEU A 128 5.37 30.01 -46.76
C LEU A 128 5.73 31.37 -47.39
N GLU A 129 6.60 32.14 -46.74
CA GLU A 129 7.10 33.42 -47.27
C GLU A 129 7.76 33.23 -48.63
N LYS A 130 8.65 32.23 -48.76
CA LYS A 130 9.31 31.92 -50.03
C LYS A 130 8.32 31.55 -51.15
N TYR A 131 7.38 30.64 -50.89
CA TYR A 131 6.38 30.27 -51.90
C TYR A 131 5.45 31.45 -52.26
N GLY A 132 5.16 32.33 -51.29
CA GLY A 132 4.46 33.59 -51.55
C GLY A 132 5.24 34.52 -52.47
N GLU A 133 6.53 34.72 -52.22
CA GLU A 133 7.41 35.53 -53.07
C GLU A 133 7.57 34.94 -54.48
N ASP A 134 7.74 33.62 -54.58
CA ASP A 134 7.90 32.93 -55.86
C ASP A 134 6.61 33.00 -56.69
N SER A 135 5.44 32.89 -56.05
CA SER A 135 4.13 33.10 -56.70
C SER A 135 3.95 34.54 -57.23
N VAL A 136 4.38 35.55 -56.46
CA VAL A 136 4.34 36.96 -56.87
C VAL A 136 5.31 37.26 -58.02
N LYS A 137 6.47 36.60 -58.06
CA LYS A 137 7.44 36.74 -59.17
C LYS A 137 6.90 36.10 -60.45
N LEU A 138 6.29 34.92 -60.36
CA LEU A 138 5.67 34.23 -61.50
C LEU A 138 4.52 35.04 -62.09
N SER A 139 3.65 35.64 -61.28
CA SER A 139 2.54 36.45 -61.77
C SER A 139 3.00 37.72 -62.49
N LYS A 140 4.03 38.42 -61.98
CA LYS A 140 4.62 39.59 -62.65
C LYS A 140 5.30 39.26 -63.98
N GLY A 141 5.93 38.09 -64.09
CA GLY A 141 6.53 37.62 -65.34
C GLY A 141 5.50 37.37 -66.45
N LEU A 142 4.31 36.89 -66.07
CA LEU A 142 3.20 36.65 -67.00
C LEU A 142 2.45 37.93 -67.41
N SER A 143 2.46 38.98 -66.58
CA SER A 143 1.82 40.28 -66.91
C SER A 143 2.67 41.19 -67.80
N ASN A 144 3.96 40.88 -67.98
CA ASN A 144 4.91 41.65 -68.78
C ASN A 144 5.26 40.97 -70.13
N ALA A 145 4.61 39.85 -70.45
CA ALA A 145 4.70 39.12 -71.71
C ALA A 145 3.44 39.41 -72.55
#